data_AF-A0A9E1B3R8-F1
#
_entry.id   AF-A0A9E1B3R8-F1
#
_cell.length_a   1.000
_cell.length_b   1.000
_cell.length_c   1.000
_cell.angle_alpha   90.00
_cell.angle_beta   90.00
_cell.angle_gamma   90.00
#
_symmetry.space_group_name_H-M   'P 1'
#
loop_
_entity.id
_entity.type
_entity.pdbx_description
1 polymer ?
#
loop_
_entity_poly.entity_id
_entity_poly.type
_entity_poly.pdbx_seq_one_letter_code
_entity_poly.pdbx_strand_id
1 'polypeptide(L)'
;MKRTIIHTSAAIALLLGIAACTQDEAGFLQEGAEGTPIVFTATGLNPAATAIANTRSTVDGDWEGVQSVAVLMDGTVKTYNVTPSTADPTSATLTSTDPYYWTNHNDITVTAW
;
A
#
# COMPACT_ATOMS: atom_id res chain seq x y z
N MET A 1 1.93 66.95 -14.32
CA MET A 1 1.59 66.22 -15.56
C MET A 1 1.72 64.73 -15.23
N LYS A 2 0.61 63.96 -15.09
CA LYS A 2 0.01 63.08 -16.13
C LYS A 2 1.08 62.10 -16.68
N ARG A 3 1.05 60.77 -16.53
CA ARG A 3 -0.02 59.74 -16.65
C ARG A 3 0.56 58.40 -16.11
N THR A 4 -0.09 57.67 -15.21
CA THR A 4 -1.19 56.68 -15.42
C THR A 4 -0.66 55.25 -15.31
N ILE A 5 -1.03 54.64 -14.19
CA ILE A 5 -1.06 53.22 -13.85
C ILE A 5 -1.51 52.38 -15.06
N ILE A 6 -0.68 51.43 -15.49
CA ILE A 6 -1.11 50.40 -16.45
C ILE A 6 -1.87 49.36 -15.65
N HIS A 7 -3.19 49.51 -15.70
CA HIS A 7 -4.18 48.56 -15.26
C HIS A 7 -4.10 47.28 -16.11
N THR A 8 -3.93 46.14 -15.43
CA THR A 8 -4.72 44.91 -15.67
C THR A 8 -5.19 44.69 -17.11
N SER A 9 -4.36 44.01 -17.91
CA SER A 9 -4.77 43.53 -19.24
C SER A 9 -3.94 42.33 -19.69
N ALA A 10 -3.99 41.25 -18.91
CA ALA A 10 -3.92 39.86 -19.41
C ALA A 10 -4.34 38.87 -18.32
N ALA A 11 -5.39 39.21 -17.55
CA ALA A 11 -6.21 38.18 -16.91
C ALA A 11 -7.02 37.53 -18.03
N ILE A 12 -6.40 36.62 -18.78
CA ILE A 12 -6.95 35.60 -19.71
C ILE A 12 -5.71 34.83 -20.26
N ALA A 13 -4.94 34.23 -19.36
CA ALA A 13 -4.40 32.89 -19.65
C ALA A 13 -5.48 31.92 -19.19
N LEU A 14 -6.62 32.03 -19.87
CA LEU A 14 -7.76 31.15 -19.76
C LEU A 14 -7.24 29.75 -20.09
N LEU A 15 -7.34 28.87 -19.10
CA LEU A 15 -7.74 27.48 -19.24
C LEU A 15 -7.12 26.73 -20.43
N LEU A 16 -6.24 25.78 -20.12
CA LEU A 16 -6.26 24.39 -20.64
C LEU A 16 -4.89 23.76 -20.35
N GLY A 17 -4.75 23.28 -19.13
CA GLY A 17 -3.71 22.34 -18.73
C GLY A 17 -4.37 21.38 -17.76
N ILE A 18 -5.25 20.56 -18.32
CA ILE A 18 -6.12 19.59 -17.66
C ILE A 18 -5.38 18.93 -16.50
N ALA A 19 -6.03 18.94 -15.35
CA ALA A 19 -5.75 18.00 -14.28
C ALA A 19 -5.85 16.58 -14.85
N ALA A 20 -4.73 16.03 -15.31
CA ALA A 20 -4.55 14.59 -15.40
C ALA A 20 -4.18 14.07 -14.00
N CYS A 21 -4.99 14.44 -13.01
CA CYS A 21 -5.18 13.61 -11.84
C CYS A 21 -6.30 12.65 -12.22
N THR A 22 -5.93 11.57 -12.88
CA THR A 22 -6.67 10.30 -12.91
C THR A 22 -5.67 9.22 -13.29
N GLN A 23 -4.82 8.84 -12.34
CA GLN A 23 -4.68 7.40 -12.09
C GLN A 23 -5.75 7.07 -11.05
N ASP A 24 -6.97 7.00 -11.55
CA ASP A 24 -7.88 5.98 -11.06
C ASP A 24 -7.27 4.62 -11.42
N GLU A 25 -7.64 3.60 -10.66
CA GLU A 25 -7.16 2.21 -10.71
C GLU A 25 -5.93 1.92 -9.84
N ALA A 26 -6.23 1.49 -8.61
CA ALA A 26 -5.43 0.64 -7.73
C ALA A 26 -3.92 0.93 -7.66
N GLY A 27 -3.50 1.50 -6.53
CA GLY A 27 -2.12 1.89 -6.23
C GLY A 27 -1.06 0.98 -6.83
N PHE A 28 -0.35 1.53 -7.83
CA PHE A 28 1.01 1.12 -8.11
C PHE A 28 1.75 1.20 -6.77
N LEU A 29 2.07 0.04 -6.20
CA LEU A 29 3.10 -0.03 -5.19
C LEU A 29 4.28 0.75 -5.76
N GLN A 30 4.85 1.69 -4.99
CA GLN A 30 6.09 2.36 -5.42
C GLN A 30 7.03 1.25 -5.88
N GLU A 31 7.39 1.24 -7.17
CA GLU A 31 8.36 0.26 -7.66
C GLU A 31 9.61 0.45 -6.82
N GLY A 32 9.86 -0.50 -5.92
CA GLY A 32 10.92 -0.36 -4.96
C GLY A 32 12.23 -0.42 -5.72
N ALA A 33 13.10 0.55 -5.45
CA ALA A 33 14.45 0.51 -6.00
C ALA A 33 15.12 -0.81 -5.61
N GLU A 34 15.88 -1.40 -6.53
CA GLU A 34 16.65 -2.61 -6.26
C GLU A 34 17.47 -2.46 -4.96
N GLY A 35 17.47 -3.50 -4.14
CA GLY A 35 18.10 -3.51 -2.81
C GLY A 35 17.26 -2.90 -1.69
N THR A 36 16.03 -2.42 -1.96
CA THR A 36 15.10 -1.99 -0.90
C THR A 36 14.21 -3.13 -0.39
N PRO A 37 13.89 -3.18 0.92
CA PRO A 37 12.97 -4.17 1.47
C PRO A 37 11.56 -4.06 0.87
N ILE A 38 10.94 -5.21 0.56
CA ILE A 38 9.54 -5.26 0.17
C ILE A 38 8.67 -5.24 1.43
N VAL A 39 7.77 -4.25 1.51
CA VAL A 39 6.75 -4.12 2.56
C VAL A 39 5.39 -4.43 1.95
N PHE A 40 4.59 -5.26 2.64
CA PHE A 40 3.25 -5.61 2.17
C PHE A 40 2.19 -4.91 3.02
N THR A 41 1.17 -4.42 2.33
CA THR A 41 -0.11 -4.10 2.94
C THR A 41 -1.06 -5.23 2.58
N ALA A 42 -1.58 -5.91 3.59
CA ALA A 42 -2.56 -6.96 3.41
C ALA A 42 -3.96 -6.44 3.77
N THR A 43 -4.97 -6.79 2.99
CA THR A 43 -6.36 -6.40 3.19
C THR A 43 -7.27 -7.61 3.10
N GLY A 44 -8.42 -7.54 3.79
CA GLY A 44 -9.52 -8.50 3.65
C GLY A 44 -9.14 -9.92 4.04
N LEU A 45 -9.01 -10.19 5.34
CA LEU A 45 -8.92 -11.57 5.82
C LEU A 45 -10.22 -12.30 5.50
N ASN A 46 -10.10 -13.43 4.80
CA ASN A 46 -11.25 -14.30 4.62
C ASN A 46 -11.56 -14.96 5.98
N PRO A 47 -12.79 -14.85 6.52
CA PRO A 47 -13.17 -15.43 7.81
C PRO A 47 -12.98 -16.96 7.94
N ALA A 48 -12.65 -17.66 6.84
CA ALA A 48 -12.22 -19.06 6.86
C ALA A 48 -10.80 -19.30 7.39
N ALA A 49 -9.95 -18.26 7.50
CA ALA A 49 -8.63 -18.35 8.11
C ALA A 49 -8.80 -18.63 9.61
N THR A 50 -8.76 -19.91 9.97
CA THR A 50 -8.98 -20.36 11.34
C THR A 50 -7.75 -20.02 12.19
N ALA A 51 -7.72 -18.83 12.76
CA ALA A 51 -6.75 -18.49 13.80
C ALA A 51 -7.00 -19.40 15.01
N ILE A 52 -5.98 -20.17 15.43
CA ILE A 52 -6.11 -21.07 16.58
C ILE A 52 -6.17 -20.23 17.86
N ALA A 53 -7.42 -20.05 18.30
CA ALA A 53 -7.97 -19.81 19.63
C ALA A 53 -7.08 -19.13 20.69
N ASN A 54 -7.49 -17.92 21.08
CA ASN A 54 -8.08 -17.69 22.39
C ASN A 54 -9.31 -16.75 22.26
N THR A 55 -10.46 -17.35 21.92
CA THR A 55 -11.85 -16.91 22.19
C THR A 55 -12.52 -15.75 21.45
N ARG A 56 -12.10 -15.39 20.24
CA ARG A 56 -12.96 -14.88 19.14
C ARG A 56 -12.07 -14.70 17.91
N SER A 57 -12.14 -15.63 16.96
CA SER A 57 -11.80 -15.29 15.58
C SER A 57 -12.89 -14.31 15.14
N THR A 58 -12.53 -13.08 14.85
CA THR A 58 -13.45 -12.06 14.39
C THR A 58 -14.01 -12.51 13.05
N VAL A 59 -15.33 -12.71 13.03
CA VAL A 59 -16.09 -13.17 11.86
C VAL A 59 -16.08 -12.09 10.75
N ASP A 60 -15.55 -10.91 11.08
CA ASP A 60 -15.66 -9.67 10.33
C ASP A 60 -14.43 -9.40 9.43
N GLY A 61 -13.46 -10.32 9.36
CA GLY A 61 -12.29 -10.19 8.49
C GLY A 61 -11.26 -9.16 8.98
N ASP A 62 -11.21 -8.91 10.29
CA ASP A 62 -10.18 -8.08 10.90
C ASP A 62 -8.92 -8.89 11.28
N TRP A 63 -7.79 -8.19 11.43
CA TRP A 63 -6.47 -8.78 11.70
C TRP A 63 -6.15 -9.00 13.18
N GLU A 64 -7.15 -8.88 14.07
CA GLU A 64 -6.93 -9.04 15.50
C GLU A 64 -6.50 -10.48 15.85
N GLY A 65 -5.43 -10.60 16.65
CA GLY A 65 -4.89 -11.89 17.07
C GLY A 65 -4.02 -12.61 16.02
N VAL A 66 -3.95 -12.12 14.77
CA VAL A 66 -2.98 -12.60 13.78
C VAL A 66 -1.62 -11.99 14.12
N GLN A 67 -0.65 -12.85 14.47
CA GLN A 67 0.68 -12.39 14.88
C GLN A 67 1.67 -12.34 13.72
N SER A 68 1.54 -13.27 12.78
CA SER A 68 2.49 -13.43 11.67
C SER A 68 1.82 -14.01 10.43
N VAL A 69 2.36 -13.64 9.27
CA VAL A 69 2.03 -14.18 7.94
C VAL A 69 3.30 -14.77 7.34
N ALA A 70 3.20 -15.94 6.73
CA ALA A 70 4.26 -16.52 5.91
C ALA A 70 4.14 -16.01 4.48
N VAL A 71 5.24 -15.53 3.90
CA VAL A 71 5.28 -15.02 2.52
C VAL A 71 6.26 -15.87 1.70
N LEU A 72 5.75 -16.51 0.66
CA LEU A 72 6.48 -17.28 -0.33
C LEU A 72 6.79 -16.41 -1.55
N MET A 73 8.08 -16.30 -1.86
CA MET A 73 8.59 -15.71 -3.10
C MET A 73 9.80 -16.49 -3.56
N ASP A 74 9.89 -16.74 -4.86
CA ASP A 74 11.06 -17.39 -5.48
C ASP A 74 11.48 -18.69 -4.76
N GLY A 75 10.48 -19.51 -4.37
CA GLY A 75 10.70 -20.77 -3.65
C GLY A 75 11.16 -20.66 -2.20
N THR A 76 11.36 -19.45 -1.68
CA THR A 76 11.73 -19.19 -0.28
C THR A 76 10.50 -18.76 0.52
N VAL A 77 10.45 -19.07 1.82
CA VAL A 77 9.41 -18.57 2.73
C VAL A 77 10.05 -17.67 3.78
N LYS A 78 9.50 -16.47 3.98
CA LYS A 78 9.91 -15.52 5.04
C LYS A 78 8.71 -15.16 5.90
N THR A 79 8.94 -15.05 7.21
CA THR A 79 7.91 -14.66 8.17
C THR A 79 7.82 -13.14 8.27
N TYR A 80 6.60 -12.62 8.23
CA TYR A 80 6.31 -11.21 8.45
C TYR A 80 5.42 -11.05 9.68
N ASN A 81 5.81 -10.17 10.58
CA ASN A 81 5.01 -9.74 11.72
C ASN A 81 3.87 -8.84 11.25
N VAL A 82 2.70 -9.07 11.83
CA VAL A 82 1.48 -8.32 11.53
C VAL A 82 1.36 -7.13 12.46
N THR A 83 1.10 -5.96 11.89
CA THR A 83 0.66 -4.77 12.63
C THR A 83 -0.70 -4.36 12.08
N PRO A 84 -1.81 -4.72 12.75
CA PRO A 84 -3.16 -4.31 12.34
C PRO A 84 -3.28 -2.78 12.26
N SER A 85 -4.01 -2.30 11.27
CA SER A 85 -4.28 -0.87 11.14
C SER A 85 -5.35 -0.44 12.14
N THR A 86 -5.09 0.66 12.85
CA THR A 86 -6.08 1.26 13.77
C THR A 86 -7.15 2.08 13.04
N ALA A 87 -6.89 2.46 11.79
CA ALA A 87 -7.83 3.23 10.96
C ALA A 87 -8.75 2.33 10.11
N ASP A 88 -8.27 1.15 9.73
CA ASP A 88 -9.04 0.14 8.99
C ASP A 88 -8.72 -1.26 9.54
N PRO A 89 -9.59 -1.84 10.37
CA PRO A 89 -9.33 -3.11 11.05
C PRO A 89 -9.22 -4.30 10.08
N THR A 90 -9.68 -4.15 8.83
CA THR A 90 -9.57 -5.18 7.79
C THR A 90 -8.23 -5.17 7.06
N SER A 91 -7.31 -4.30 7.47
CA SER A 91 -5.97 -4.15 6.89
C SER A 91 -4.86 -4.30 7.94
N ALA A 92 -3.69 -4.74 7.48
CA ALA A 92 -2.48 -4.80 8.29
C ALA A 92 -1.23 -4.50 7.47
N THR A 93 -0.24 -3.91 8.15
CA THR A 93 1.12 -3.75 7.63
C THR A 93 1.94 -4.97 8.03
N LEU A 94 2.62 -5.58 7.06
CA LEU A 94 3.48 -6.74 7.28
C LEU A 94 4.95 -6.30 7.27
N THR A 95 5.69 -6.59 8.35
CA THR A 95 7.12 -6.24 8.47
C THR A 95 7.96 -7.46 8.85
N SER A 96 9.16 -7.56 8.31
CA SER A 96 10.08 -8.68 8.63
C SER A 96 11.46 -8.15 9.03
N THR A 97 12.12 -8.84 9.96
CA THR A 97 13.54 -8.60 10.30
C THR A 97 14.49 -9.18 9.25
N ASP A 98 13.98 -10.06 8.39
CA ASP A 98 14.68 -10.61 7.23
C ASP A 98 13.70 -10.58 6.04
N PRO A 99 13.48 -9.41 5.41
CA PRO A 99 12.50 -9.26 4.34
C PRO A 99 13.03 -9.76 3.00
N TYR A 100 12.13 -9.94 2.02
CA TYR A 100 12.54 -9.95 0.62
C TYR A 100 13.02 -8.56 0.20
N TYR A 101 13.96 -8.53 -0.73
CA TYR A 101 14.49 -7.32 -1.32
C TYR A 101 14.16 -7.32 -2.80
N TRP A 102 13.86 -6.15 -3.36
CA TRP A 102 13.76 -5.98 -4.80
C TRP A 102 15.11 -6.33 -5.44
N THR A 103 15.12 -7.29 -6.36
CA THR A 103 16.35 -7.71 -7.08
C THR A 103 16.37 -7.20 -8.52
N ASN A 104 15.21 -6.89 -9.07
CA ASN A 104 14.98 -6.26 -10.37
C ASN A 104 13.52 -5.78 -10.46
N HIS A 105 13.18 -5.12 -11.56
CA HIS A 105 11.84 -4.60 -11.87
C HIS A 105 10.97 -5.61 -12.66
N ASN A 106 11.26 -6.91 -12.59
CA ASN A 106 10.41 -7.92 -13.22
C ASN A 106 9.26 -8.30 -12.29
N ASP A 107 8.16 -8.76 -12.90
CA ASP A 107 7.04 -9.31 -12.16
C ASP A 107 7.47 -10.51 -11.30
N ILE A 108 7.00 -10.52 -10.06
CA ILE A 108 7.22 -11.61 -9.10
C ILE A 108 5.88 -12.20 -8.67
N THR A 109 5.84 -13.52 -8.53
CA THR A 109 4.69 -14.20 -7.93
C THR A 109 4.87 -14.25 -6.42
N VAL A 110 3.85 -13.78 -5.69
CA VAL A 110 3.80 -13.73 -4.23
C VAL A 110 2.65 -14.60 -3.75
N THR A 111 2.89 -15.44 -2.75
CA THR A 111 1.84 -16.19 -2.05
C THR A 111 2.00 -16.00 -0.55
N ALA A 112 0.90 -15.84 0.19
CA ALA A 112 0.93 -15.63 1.62
C ALA A 112 -0.15 -16.44 2.35
N TRP A 113 0.12 -16.87 3.59
CA TRP A 113 -0.81 -17.61 4.46
C TRP A 113 -0.52 -17.41 5.95
#